data_AF-A0A6C0EWM7-F1
#
_entry.id   AF-A0A6C0EWM7-F1
#
_cell.length_a   1.000
_cell.length_b   1.000
_cell.length_c   1.000
_cell.angle_alpha   90.00
_cell.angle_beta   90.00
_cell.angle_gamma   90.00
#
_symmetry.space_group_name_H-M   'P 1'
#
loop_
_entity.id
_entity.type
_entity.pdbx_description
1 polymer ?
#
loop_
_entity_poly.entity_id
_entity_poly.type
_entity_poly.pdbx_seq_one_letter_code
_entity_poly.pdbx_strand_id
1 'polypeptide(L)'
;MCDRNNNTDCCSECDFDNSYEIGTDSTFSSDDENITIVEARDDTDAREISKIQDKKENCGHYTCGCKIISKCCDKVFACRICHDSETPGHEINRYEIEEIICNACKVRQPISNSCSNKECSEYGETFASYYCDICHLFSDKPVSEIYHCEKCNICRICGIGNTRNDFVHCDKCGGCVRSRDDDEDGHKCITDALRNDCCICLENIFLSRDAAVVLPCGHAIHQACFNSSIQQNKYTCPLCRKMMIKGEALDMMNKQYDKLIEIYPYSENISAQISCNDCEYKGEVVFHPIGLKCGGCGGYNTIKIK
;
A
#
# COMPACT_ATOMS: atom_id res chain seq x y z
N MET A 1 -51.12 -1.22 21.29
CA MET A 1 -52.12 -2.10 20.65
C MET A 1 -51.56 -2.52 19.30
N CYS A 2 -51.55 -3.82 19.01
CA CYS A 2 -51.21 -4.35 17.69
C CYS A 2 -52.45 -4.39 16.80
N ASP A 3 -52.21 -4.45 15.48
CA ASP A 3 -52.81 -5.33 14.45
C ASP A 3 -52.24 -4.82 13.11
N ARG A 4 -51.44 -5.52 12.28
CA ARG A 4 -51.31 -6.93 11.84
C ARG A 4 -52.50 -7.47 11.04
N ASN A 5 -52.34 -7.50 9.71
CA ASN A 5 -52.71 -8.54 8.72
C ASN A 5 -52.92 -7.88 7.33
N ASN A 6 -52.60 -8.48 6.18
CA ASN A 6 -51.63 -9.54 5.84
C ASN A 6 -51.46 -9.53 4.29
N ASN A 7 -50.25 -9.81 3.78
CA ASN A 7 -49.90 -10.69 2.64
C ASN A 7 -50.75 -10.66 1.32
N THR A 8 -50.20 -10.65 0.09
CA THR A 8 -49.19 -11.59 -0.48
C THR A 8 -48.55 -11.09 -1.82
N ASP A 9 -47.33 -11.56 -2.10
CA ASP A 9 -46.71 -11.91 -3.41
C ASP A 9 -46.40 -10.84 -4.50
N CYS A 10 -45.30 -10.92 -5.27
CA CYS A 10 -43.98 -11.59 -5.10
C CYS A 10 -42.98 -11.15 -6.22
N CYS A 11 -41.66 -11.08 -5.91
CA CYS A 11 -40.46 -11.13 -6.81
C CYS A 11 -40.34 -10.20 -8.05
N SER A 12 -39.15 -9.76 -8.49
CA SER A 12 -37.75 -9.89 -8.05
C SER A 12 -36.94 -8.68 -8.63
N GLU A 13 -35.61 -8.53 -8.67
CA GLU A 13 -34.43 -9.38 -8.38
C GLU A 13 -33.17 -8.48 -8.20
N CYS A 14 -32.47 -8.51 -7.05
CA CYS A 14 -31.04 -8.16 -6.91
C CYS A 14 -30.53 -8.28 -5.45
N ASP A 15 -30.24 -9.51 -5.02
CA ASP A 15 -29.54 -9.76 -3.75
C ASP A 15 -28.03 -9.50 -3.89
N PHE A 16 -27.43 -8.87 -2.88
CA PHE A 16 -26.06 -9.19 -2.43
C PHE A 16 -25.85 -8.68 -0.99
N ASP A 17 -26.54 -9.32 -0.05
CA ASP A 17 -26.23 -9.19 1.38
C ASP A 17 -24.92 -9.94 1.69
N ASN A 18 -24.07 -9.35 2.52
CA ASN A 18 -23.07 -10.09 3.27
C ASN A 18 -22.73 -9.39 4.58
N SER A 19 -23.65 -9.49 5.54
CA SER A 19 -23.36 -9.28 6.94
C SER A 19 -22.63 -10.52 7.49
N TYR A 20 -21.53 -10.31 8.20
CA TYR A 20 -20.95 -11.34 9.05
C TYR A 20 -20.53 -10.77 10.39
N GLU A 21 -20.81 -11.54 11.45
CA GLU A 21 -20.95 -11.03 12.81
C GLU A 21 -19.61 -10.91 13.54
N ILE A 22 -19.59 -10.00 14.53
CA ILE A 22 -18.45 -9.83 15.44
C ILE A 22 -18.53 -10.94 16.51
N GLY A 23 -17.84 -12.05 16.25
CA GLY A 23 -17.60 -13.10 17.24
C GLY A 23 -16.46 -12.72 18.18
N THR A 24 -16.78 -12.36 19.42
CA THR A 24 -15.79 -12.22 20.49
C THR A 24 -15.49 -13.56 21.15
N ASP A 25 -14.28 -13.65 21.72
CA ASP A 25 -13.78 -14.67 22.66
C ASP A 25 -13.00 -15.85 22.05
N SER A 26 -11.67 -15.74 22.11
CA SER A 26 -10.79 -16.88 22.34
C SER A 26 -9.58 -16.41 23.15
N THR A 27 -9.30 -17.12 24.25
CA THR A 27 -8.27 -16.78 25.23
C THR A 27 -6.87 -17.01 24.66
N PHE A 28 -6.03 -15.97 24.61
CA PHE A 28 -4.63 -16.09 24.22
C PHE A 28 -3.79 -16.57 25.41
N SER A 29 -3.34 -17.82 25.40
CA SER A 29 -2.36 -18.33 26.37
C SER A 29 -0.96 -17.88 25.99
N SER A 30 -0.33 -17.12 26.87
CA SER A 30 1.06 -16.68 26.74
C SER A 30 2.01 -17.77 27.24
N ASP A 31 2.47 -18.63 26.34
CA ASP A 31 3.51 -19.62 26.64
C ASP A 31 4.85 -19.19 26.02
N ASP A 32 5.74 -18.66 26.87
CA ASP A 32 7.13 -18.34 26.54
C ASP A 32 7.96 -19.63 26.34
N GLU A 33 7.94 -20.20 25.14
CA GLU A 33 8.86 -21.29 24.80
C GLU A 33 10.28 -20.74 24.51
N ASN A 34 11.15 -20.84 25.51
CA ASN A 34 12.60 -20.66 25.36
C ASN A 34 13.16 -21.64 24.30
N ILE A 35 13.43 -21.15 23.10
CA ILE A 35 14.09 -21.93 22.04
C ILE A 35 15.53 -22.24 22.46
N THR A 36 15.79 -23.48 22.83
CA THR A 36 17.17 -23.95 23.08
C THR A 36 17.94 -24.06 21.76
N ILE A 37 18.91 -23.18 21.59
CA ILE A 37 19.85 -23.20 20.46
C ILE A 37 20.73 -24.44 20.58
N VAL A 38 20.53 -25.41 19.69
CA VAL A 38 21.42 -26.58 19.55
C VAL A 38 22.54 -26.23 18.57
N GLU A 39 23.75 -26.03 19.10
CA GLU A 39 24.96 -25.98 18.27
C GLU A 39 25.24 -27.36 17.67
N ALA A 40 25.66 -27.39 16.40
CA ALA A 40 25.89 -28.63 15.67
C ALA A 40 26.95 -29.51 16.35
N ARG A 41 26.54 -30.71 16.77
CA ARG A 41 27.42 -31.80 17.19
C ARG A 41 26.96 -33.09 16.52
N ASP A 42 27.92 -33.80 15.94
CA ASP A 42 27.71 -35.14 15.39
C ASP A 42 27.29 -36.10 16.52
N ASP A 43 26.03 -36.54 16.48
CA ASP A 43 25.51 -37.85 16.91
C ASP A 43 23.99 -37.73 17.21
N THR A 44 23.15 -37.89 16.18
CA THR A 44 21.70 -38.05 16.36
C THR A 44 21.22 -39.38 15.79
N ASP A 45 20.58 -40.18 16.66
CA ASP A 45 20.05 -41.51 16.36
C ASP A 45 19.01 -41.47 15.22
N ALA A 46 19.03 -42.47 14.34
CA ALA A 46 18.30 -42.52 13.06
C ALA A 46 16.76 -42.62 13.19
N ARG A 47 16.22 -42.34 14.38
CA ARG A 47 14.79 -42.38 14.71
C ARG A 47 14.11 -41.01 14.65
N GLU A 48 14.86 -39.91 14.79
CA GLU A 48 14.27 -38.55 14.74
C GLU A 48 14.02 -38.03 13.31
N ILE A 49 14.68 -38.61 12.31
CA ILE A 49 14.50 -38.31 10.87
C ILE A 49 13.03 -38.50 10.42
N SER A 50 12.26 -39.31 11.14
CA SER A 50 10.85 -39.65 10.87
C SER A 50 9.84 -38.50 11.02
N LYS A 51 10.26 -37.26 11.33
CA LYS A 51 9.39 -36.08 11.49
C LYS A 51 9.77 -34.85 10.64
N ILE A 52 10.62 -35.01 9.62
CA ILE A 52 10.92 -33.95 8.64
C ILE A 52 9.73 -33.83 7.66
N GLN A 53 8.62 -33.26 8.14
CA GLN A 53 7.53 -32.77 7.28
C GLN A 53 7.85 -31.34 6.81
N ASP A 54 7.35 -30.99 5.62
CA ASP A 54 7.53 -29.67 5.02
C ASP A 54 6.80 -28.58 5.83
N LYS A 55 7.53 -27.97 6.79
CA LYS A 55 7.02 -26.95 7.70
C LYS A 55 7.14 -25.55 7.10
N LYS A 56 6.49 -25.33 5.96
CA LYS A 56 6.22 -23.96 5.50
C LYS A 56 5.18 -23.32 6.43
N GLU A 57 5.57 -22.23 7.08
CA GLU A 57 4.71 -21.48 7.98
C GLU A 57 4.23 -20.21 7.24
N ASN A 58 2.94 -19.88 7.36
CA ASN A 58 2.37 -18.64 6.82
C ASN A 58 2.23 -17.62 7.95
N CYS A 59 2.94 -16.50 7.84
CA CYS A 59 2.95 -15.43 8.83
C CYS A 59 1.92 -14.31 8.56
N GLY A 60 0.92 -14.57 7.72
CA GLY A 60 -0.04 -13.57 7.21
C GLY A 60 0.52 -12.70 6.07
N HIS A 61 1.84 -12.53 6.01
CA HIS A 61 2.52 -11.76 4.94
C HIS A 61 3.03 -12.67 3.81
N TYR A 62 3.75 -13.73 4.19
CA TYR A 62 4.38 -14.69 3.29
C TYR A 62 4.31 -16.10 3.89
N THR A 63 4.21 -17.09 3.02
CA THR A 63 4.43 -18.51 3.34
C THR A 63 5.85 -18.88 2.95
N CYS A 64 6.63 -19.43 3.90
CA CYS A 64 7.98 -19.94 3.64
C CYS A 64 8.45 -20.95 4.70
N GLY A 65 9.47 -21.75 4.34
CA GLY A 65 10.06 -22.80 5.18
C GLY A 65 11.20 -22.37 6.10
N CYS A 66 11.45 -21.07 6.28
CA CYS A 66 12.52 -20.54 7.12
C CYS A 66 12.12 -19.26 7.87
N LYS A 67 12.90 -18.89 8.89
CA LYS A 67 12.81 -17.60 9.60
C LYS A 67 14.12 -16.83 9.42
N ILE A 68 14.03 -15.51 9.30
CA ILE A 68 15.20 -14.62 9.17
C ILE A 68 15.79 -14.28 10.54
N ILE A 69 17.11 -14.09 10.60
CA ILE A 69 17.79 -13.52 11.77
C ILE A 69 18.04 -12.03 11.51
N SER A 70 17.59 -11.17 12.42
CA SER A 70 17.74 -9.72 12.29
C SER A 70 19.09 -9.23 12.84
N LYS A 71 19.92 -8.62 12.00
CA LYS A 71 21.22 -8.06 12.40
C LYS A 71 21.12 -6.86 13.36
N CYS A 72 19.96 -6.19 13.38
CA CYS A 72 19.72 -5.00 14.19
C CYS A 72 19.33 -5.29 15.65
N CYS A 73 18.84 -6.50 15.96
CA CYS A 73 18.47 -6.87 17.33
C CYS A 73 18.70 -8.35 17.70
N ASP A 74 19.39 -9.11 16.85
CA ASP A 74 19.75 -10.54 17.01
C ASP A 74 18.56 -11.47 17.31
N LYS A 75 17.38 -11.11 16.81
CA LYS A 75 16.12 -11.84 17.00
C LYS A 75 15.67 -12.56 15.73
N VAL A 76 14.84 -13.58 15.91
CA VAL A 76 14.35 -14.44 14.82
C VAL A 76 12.91 -14.06 14.47
N PHE A 77 12.63 -13.80 13.21
CA PHE A 77 11.29 -13.42 12.73
C PHE A 77 10.88 -14.20 11.48
N ALA A 78 9.58 -14.42 11.29
CA ALA A 78 9.08 -15.11 10.10
C ALA A 78 9.34 -14.31 8.80
N CYS A 79 9.28 -12.99 8.87
CA CYS A 79 9.71 -12.10 7.77
C CYS A 79 9.99 -10.68 8.28
N ARG A 80 10.47 -9.80 7.39
CA ARG A 80 10.70 -8.38 7.71
C ARG A 80 9.47 -7.64 8.26
N ILE A 81 8.27 -7.98 7.79
CA ILE A 81 7.04 -7.27 8.21
C ILE A 81 6.65 -7.70 9.63
N CYS A 82 6.88 -8.96 9.98
CA CYS A 82 6.76 -9.46 11.36
C CYS A 82 7.75 -8.73 12.28
N HIS A 83 9.04 -8.64 11.88
CA HIS A 83 10.03 -7.82 12.60
C HIS A 83 9.52 -6.40 12.86
N ASP A 84 9.21 -5.63 11.81
CA ASP A 84 8.81 -4.22 11.93
C ASP A 84 7.54 -4.03 12.79
N SER A 85 6.66 -5.04 12.84
CA SER A 85 5.44 -5.03 13.67
C SER A 85 5.69 -5.45 15.13
N GLU A 86 6.66 -6.33 15.38
CA GLU A 86 6.96 -6.90 16.70
C GLU A 86 8.07 -6.13 17.44
N THR A 87 8.84 -5.29 16.73
CA THR A 87 9.91 -4.46 17.31
C THR A 87 9.70 -2.95 17.09
N PRO A 88 8.61 -2.37 17.63
CA PRO A 88 8.34 -0.94 17.49
C PRO A 88 9.51 -0.10 18.02
N GLY A 89 10.05 0.77 17.16
CA GLY A 89 11.21 1.62 17.46
C GLY A 89 12.33 1.56 16.42
N HIS A 90 12.37 0.51 15.58
CA HIS A 90 13.25 0.44 14.41
C HIS A 90 12.68 -0.50 13.32
N GLU A 91 13.15 -0.35 12.09
CA GLU A 91 12.85 -1.23 10.96
C GLU A 91 14.07 -2.09 10.61
N ILE A 92 13.86 -3.29 10.06
CA ILE A 92 14.96 -4.15 9.61
C ILE A 92 15.49 -3.72 8.23
N ASN A 93 16.81 -3.56 8.13
CA ASN A 93 17.45 -3.42 6.83
C ASN A 93 17.45 -4.77 6.09
N ARG A 94 16.56 -4.91 5.09
CA ARG A 94 16.44 -6.13 4.29
C ARG A 94 17.74 -6.56 3.60
N TYR A 95 18.66 -5.63 3.30
CA TYR A 95 19.92 -5.95 2.61
C TYR A 95 21.00 -6.51 3.56
N GLU A 96 20.79 -6.45 4.88
CA GLU A 96 21.74 -6.89 5.91
C GLU A 96 21.38 -8.25 6.54
N ILE A 97 20.40 -8.96 5.99
CA ILE A 97 19.99 -10.29 6.45
C ILE A 97 20.99 -11.32 5.90
N GLU A 98 21.90 -11.78 6.74
CA GLU A 98 22.97 -12.74 6.35
C GLU A 98 22.62 -14.20 6.66
N GLU A 99 21.64 -14.43 7.55
CA GLU A 99 21.34 -15.77 8.09
C GLU A 99 19.84 -16.05 8.25
N ILE A 100 19.51 -17.33 8.18
CA ILE A 100 18.17 -17.89 8.35
C ILE A 100 18.18 -19.16 9.21
N ILE A 101 17.02 -19.52 9.74
CA ILE A 101 16.78 -20.77 10.47
C ILE A 101 15.73 -21.60 9.73
N CYS A 102 16.05 -22.86 9.42
CA CYS A 102 15.12 -23.80 8.79
C CYS A 102 13.94 -24.14 9.72
N ASN A 103 12.69 -24.09 9.24
CA ASN A 103 11.53 -24.42 10.06
C ASN A 103 11.43 -25.92 10.39
N ALA A 104 11.91 -26.79 9.51
CA ALA A 104 11.82 -28.24 9.67
C ALA A 104 12.88 -28.78 10.64
N CYS A 105 14.17 -28.59 10.36
CA CYS A 105 15.28 -29.13 11.17
C CYS A 105 15.94 -28.14 12.14
N LYS A 106 15.47 -26.87 12.20
CA LYS A 106 15.97 -25.81 13.10
C LYS A 106 17.45 -25.42 12.96
N VAL A 107 18.13 -25.88 11.90
CA VAL A 107 19.50 -25.43 11.57
C VAL A 107 19.52 -23.94 11.24
N ARG A 108 20.39 -23.19 11.94
CA ARG A 108 20.87 -21.85 11.58
C ARG A 108 21.92 -21.97 10.49
N GLN A 109 21.80 -21.16 9.44
CA GLN A 109 22.63 -21.23 8.25
C GLN A 109 22.71 -19.87 7.52
N PRO A 110 23.72 -19.67 6.65
CA PRO A 110 23.73 -18.55 5.72
C PRO A 110 22.47 -18.49 4.85
N ILE A 111 22.09 -17.27 4.48
CA ILE A 111 20.90 -17.03 3.66
C ILE A 111 20.97 -17.75 2.30
N SER A 112 19.90 -18.46 1.97
CA SER A 112 19.78 -19.34 0.81
C SER A 112 18.33 -19.84 0.70
N ASN A 113 17.92 -20.37 -0.46
CA ASN A 113 16.57 -20.93 -0.64
C ASN A 113 16.45 -22.44 -0.33
N SER A 114 17.45 -23.03 0.32
CA SER A 114 17.54 -24.48 0.57
C SER A 114 18.21 -24.76 1.91
N CYS A 115 17.85 -25.84 2.59
CA CYS A 115 18.52 -26.21 3.82
C CYS A 115 19.96 -26.72 3.57
N SER A 116 20.90 -26.38 4.45
CA SER A 116 22.29 -26.88 4.42
C SER A 116 22.44 -28.26 5.06
N ASN A 117 21.49 -28.67 5.92
CA ASN A 117 21.38 -30.04 6.38
C ASN A 117 20.91 -30.93 5.21
N LYS A 118 21.76 -31.86 4.80
CA LYS A 118 21.53 -32.72 3.62
C LYS A 118 20.26 -33.54 3.72
N GLU A 119 20.03 -34.21 4.85
CA GLU A 119 18.81 -34.99 5.08
C GLU A 119 17.57 -34.11 4.95
N CYS A 120 17.59 -32.92 5.56
CA CYS A 120 16.50 -31.95 5.44
C CYS A 120 16.32 -31.43 4.00
N SER A 121 17.39 -31.33 3.21
CA SER A 121 17.35 -30.87 1.81
C SER A 121 16.97 -31.95 0.79
N GLU A 122 17.16 -33.24 1.13
CA GLU A 122 16.78 -34.37 0.30
C GLU A 122 15.27 -34.69 0.43
N TYR A 123 14.68 -34.40 1.60
CA TYR A 123 13.24 -34.58 1.85
C TYR A 123 12.41 -33.28 1.72
N GLY A 124 13.02 -32.11 1.81
CA GLY A 124 12.33 -30.81 1.80
C GLY A 124 12.43 -30.08 0.46
N GLU A 125 11.34 -29.42 0.05
CA GLU A 125 11.39 -28.44 -1.04
C GLU A 125 12.23 -27.21 -0.65
N THR A 126 12.49 -26.34 -1.64
CA THR A 126 13.03 -25.00 -1.38
C THR A 126 12.15 -24.20 -0.42
N PHE A 127 12.75 -23.36 0.42
CA PHE A 127 12.02 -22.60 1.45
C PHE A 127 10.90 -21.72 0.87
N ALA A 128 11.04 -21.25 -0.37
CA ALA A 128 9.98 -20.59 -1.12
C ALA A 128 10.10 -20.83 -2.63
N SER A 129 8.97 -20.81 -3.35
CA SER A 129 8.93 -20.86 -4.82
C SER A 129 9.53 -19.61 -5.46
N TYR A 130 9.38 -18.44 -4.84
CA TYR A 130 10.11 -17.22 -5.16
C TYR A 130 11.11 -16.88 -4.04
N TYR A 131 12.38 -16.83 -4.40
CA TYR A 131 13.47 -16.26 -3.59
C TYR A 131 14.15 -15.13 -4.34
N CYS A 132 14.38 -14.01 -3.66
CA CYS A 132 15.22 -12.94 -4.16
C CYS A 132 16.39 -12.71 -3.20
N ASP A 133 17.60 -13.03 -3.68
CA ASP A 133 18.87 -12.86 -2.97
C ASP A 133 19.11 -11.40 -2.57
N ILE A 134 18.90 -10.46 -3.49
CA ILE A 134 19.11 -9.02 -3.25
C ILE A 134 18.18 -8.47 -2.16
N CYS A 135 16.92 -8.91 -2.13
CA CYS A 135 15.91 -8.42 -1.20
C CYS A 135 15.76 -9.28 0.06
N HIS A 136 16.43 -10.43 0.12
CA HIS A 136 16.23 -11.51 1.09
C HIS A 136 14.74 -11.86 1.28
N LEU A 137 13.97 -11.88 0.18
CA LEU A 137 12.53 -12.12 0.17
C LEU A 137 12.22 -13.59 -0.19
N PHE A 138 11.49 -14.26 0.69
CA PHE A 138 10.93 -15.59 0.50
C PHE A 138 9.41 -15.48 0.34
N SER A 139 8.84 -16.06 -0.72
CA SER A 139 7.39 -16.13 -0.90
C SER A 139 6.97 -17.29 -1.79
N ASP A 140 6.00 -18.08 -1.35
CA ASP A 140 5.37 -19.11 -2.20
C ASP A 140 4.33 -18.58 -3.21
N LYS A 141 4.17 -17.24 -3.33
CA LYS A 141 3.34 -16.67 -4.42
C LYS A 141 3.91 -17.07 -5.79
N PRO A 142 3.06 -17.21 -6.83
CA PRO A 142 3.53 -17.59 -8.16
C PRO A 142 4.67 -16.67 -8.63
N VAL A 143 5.74 -17.26 -9.18
CA VAL A 143 6.92 -16.50 -9.67
C VAL A 143 6.54 -15.49 -10.76
N SER A 144 5.43 -15.71 -11.48
CA SER A 144 4.86 -14.73 -12.41
C SER A 144 4.38 -13.43 -11.73
N GLU A 145 3.97 -13.51 -10.46
CA GLU A 145 3.40 -12.39 -9.69
C GLU A 145 4.44 -11.56 -8.94
N ILE A 146 5.70 -11.99 -8.81
CA ILE A 146 6.76 -11.23 -8.11
C ILE A 146 8.00 -11.10 -9.00
N TYR A 147 8.57 -9.91 -9.07
CA TYR A 147 9.86 -9.69 -9.74
C TYR A 147 10.74 -8.71 -8.98
N HIS A 148 12.06 -8.90 -9.06
CA HIS A 148 13.01 -7.88 -8.63
C HIS A 148 13.13 -6.80 -9.72
N CYS A 149 13.12 -5.52 -9.35
CA CYS A 149 13.41 -4.43 -10.27
C CYS A 149 14.75 -3.79 -9.91
N GLU A 150 15.80 -4.12 -10.68
CA GLU A 150 17.18 -3.64 -10.48
C GLU A 150 17.27 -2.13 -10.25
N LYS A 151 16.53 -1.34 -11.05
CA LYS A 151 16.51 0.13 -10.95
C LYS A 151 15.81 0.66 -9.70
N CYS A 152 14.89 -0.12 -9.12
CA CYS A 152 14.27 0.17 -7.83
C CYS A 152 15.03 -0.45 -6.65
N ASN A 153 15.93 -1.39 -6.91
CA ASN A 153 16.54 -2.32 -5.97
C ASN A 153 15.54 -3.09 -5.06
N ILE A 154 14.28 -3.25 -5.47
CA ILE A 154 13.25 -3.93 -4.67
C ILE A 154 12.34 -4.85 -5.49
N CYS A 155 11.82 -5.89 -4.82
CA CYS A 155 10.77 -6.74 -5.36
C CYS A 155 9.44 -5.99 -5.46
N ARG A 156 8.75 -6.14 -6.59
CA ARG A 156 7.41 -5.62 -6.87
C ARG A 156 6.46 -6.79 -7.16
N ILE A 157 5.17 -6.58 -6.90
CA ILE A 157 4.11 -7.53 -7.18
C ILE A 157 3.39 -7.11 -8.46
N CYS A 158 3.21 -8.03 -9.42
CA CYS A 158 2.55 -7.78 -10.71
C CYS A 158 1.02 -7.61 -10.58
N GLY A 159 0.43 -8.19 -9.54
CA GLY A 159 -1.02 -8.39 -9.43
C GLY A 159 -1.50 -9.58 -10.25
N ILE A 160 -2.70 -10.06 -9.94
CA ILE A 160 -3.30 -11.27 -10.52
C ILE A 160 -3.45 -11.09 -12.04
N GLY A 161 -3.04 -12.12 -12.80
CA GLY A 161 -3.16 -12.15 -14.27
C GLY A 161 -2.09 -11.36 -15.03
N ASN A 162 -1.14 -10.71 -14.35
CA ASN A 162 0.00 -10.03 -14.97
C ASN A 162 1.30 -10.82 -14.77
N THR A 163 2.29 -10.53 -15.61
CA THR A 163 3.65 -11.07 -15.50
C THR A 163 4.68 -9.94 -15.40
N ARG A 164 5.94 -10.28 -15.08
CA ARG A 164 7.10 -9.36 -15.19
C ARG A 164 7.14 -8.59 -16.52
N ASN A 165 6.78 -9.23 -17.63
CA ASN A 165 6.88 -8.61 -18.97
C ASN A 165 5.84 -7.50 -19.18
N ASP A 166 4.76 -7.50 -18.40
CA ASP A 166 3.74 -6.47 -18.44
C ASP A 166 4.14 -5.21 -17.63
N PHE A 167 5.35 -5.16 -17.07
CA PHE A 167 5.88 -4.00 -16.33
C PHE A 167 7.24 -3.50 -16.83
N VAL A 168 7.38 -2.18 -16.90
CA VAL A 168 8.63 -1.46 -17.19
C VAL A 168 8.93 -0.43 -16.11
N HIS A 169 10.21 -0.22 -15.84
CA HIS A 169 10.65 0.90 -14.99
C HIS A 169 10.79 2.17 -15.83
N CYS A 170 10.08 3.22 -15.45
CA CYS A 170 10.17 4.54 -16.09
C CYS A 170 11.19 5.43 -15.36
N ASP A 171 12.36 5.62 -15.97
CA ASP A 171 13.48 6.39 -15.38
C ASP A 171 13.14 7.84 -15.03
N LYS A 172 12.13 8.41 -15.71
CA LYS A 172 11.67 9.79 -15.53
C LYS A 172 10.88 9.99 -14.22
N CYS A 173 9.98 9.06 -13.87
CA CYS A 173 9.20 9.14 -12.61
C CYS A 173 9.79 8.28 -11.48
N GLY A 174 10.70 7.36 -11.81
CA GLY A 174 11.29 6.38 -10.89
C GLY A 174 10.38 5.18 -10.59
N GLY A 175 9.18 5.11 -11.16
CA GLY A 175 8.18 4.06 -10.89
C GLY A 175 8.27 2.85 -11.82
N CYS A 176 7.81 1.69 -11.33
CA CYS A 176 7.43 0.58 -12.19
C CYS A 176 5.97 0.76 -12.62
N VAL A 177 5.71 0.80 -13.92
CA VAL A 177 4.40 1.03 -14.54
C VAL A 177 4.08 -0.10 -15.51
N ARG A 178 2.81 -0.29 -15.92
CA ARG A 178 2.50 -1.37 -16.87
C ARG A 178 2.92 -0.95 -18.27
N SER A 179 3.49 -1.89 -19.02
CA SER A 179 3.93 -1.69 -20.41
C SER A 179 2.77 -1.37 -21.36
N ARG A 180 1.53 -1.63 -20.91
CA ARG A 180 0.26 -1.42 -21.62
C ARG A 180 -0.68 -0.54 -20.81
N ASP A 181 -0.20 0.59 -20.28
CA ASP A 181 -1.11 1.60 -19.73
C ASP A 181 -1.95 2.14 -20.91
N ASP A 182 -3.23 1.75 -20.97
CA ASP A 182 -4.11 1.74 -22.16
C ASP A 182 -4.61 3.14 -22.63
N ASP A 183 -3.89 4.21 -22.34
CA ASP A 183 -4.14 5.55 -22.89
C ASP A 183 -3.49 5.68 -24.30
N GLU A 184 -4.07 6.48 -25.21
CA GLU A 184 -3.50 6.71 -26.55
C GLU A 184 -2.09 7.34 -26.54
N ASP A 185 -1.68 7.95 -25.42
CA ASP A 185 -0.33 8.49 -25.15
C ASP A 185 0.55 7.58 -24.25
N GLY A 186 0.03 6.44 -23.78
CA GLY A 186 0.70 5.54 -22.82
C GLY A 186 0.85 6.12 -21.40
N HIS A 187 1.77 5.55 -20.61
CA HIS A 187 2.06 5.98 -19.24
C HIS A 187 2.24 7.51 -19.12
N LYS A 188 1.27 8.19 -18.49
CA LYS A 188 1.33 9.63 -18.23
C LYS A 188 2.38 9.97 -17.18
N CYS A 189 3.62 10.07 -17.64
CA CYS A 189 4.78 10.30 -16.81
C CYS A 189 4.78 11.70 -16.20
N ILE A 190 4.90 11.76 -14.87
CA ILE A 190 5.23 12.98 -14.14
C ILE A 190 6.59 12.76 -13.48
N THR A 191 7.55 13.61 -13.84
CA THR A 191 8.96 13.49 -13.45
C THR A 191 9.12 13.53 -11.93
N ASP A 192 9.93 12.62 -11.39
CA ASP A 192 10.27 12.49 -9.96
C ASP A 192 9.10 12.41 -8.97
N ALA A 193 7.87 12.18 -9.43
CA ALA A 193 6.65 12.21 -8.59
C ALA A 193 6.75 11.29 -7.36
N LEU A 194 7.39 10.12 -7.50
CA LEU A 194 7.54 9.12 -6.43
C LEU A 194 8.86 9.24 -5.66
N ARG A 195 9.82 10.07 -6.09
CA ARG A 195 11.16 10.15 -5.48
C ARG A 195 11.23 11.02 -4.21
N ASN A 196 10.15 11.69 -3.86
CA ASN A 196 10.07 12.58 -2.70
C ASN A 196 9.36 11.89 -1.52
N ASP A 197 9.58 12.39 -0.31
CA ASP A 197 8.80 11.98 0.86
C ASP A 197 7.41 12.62 0.84
N CYS A 198 6.44 11.97 1.48
CA CYS A 198 5.06 12.45 1.51
C CYS A 198 4.97 13.72 2.35
N CYS A 199 4.48 14.81 1.76
CA CYS A 199 4.35 16.11 2.44
C CYS A 199 3.34 16.17 3.61
N ILE A 200 2.75 15.03 3.99
CA ILE A 200 1.77 14.89 5.07
C ILE A 200 2.34 14.09 6.24
N CYS A 201 2.85 12.87 6.02
CA CYS A 201 3.47 12.04 7.07
C CYS A 201 5.00 12.11 7.14
N LEU A 202 5.66 12.70 6.14
CA LEU A 202 7.12 12.77 5.96
C LEU A 202 7.80 11.41 5.74
N GLU A 203 7.04 10.35 5.49
CA GLU A 203 7.57 9.04 5.10
C GLU A 203 7.85 8.95 3.60
N ASN A 204 8.79 8.09 3.22
CA ASN A 204 9.20 7.94 1.82
C ASN A 204 8.11 7.28 0.95
N ILE A 205 7.72 7.94 -0.14
CA ILE A 205 6.65 7.46 -1.04
C ILE A 205 7.06 6.19 -1.79
N PHE A 206 8.35 6.04 -2.10
CA PHE A 206 8.86 4.96 -2.94
C PHE A 206 9.15 3.65 -2.19
N LEU A 207 9.68 3.79 -0.96
CA LEU A 207 10.10 2.69 -0.09
C LEU A 207 9.00 2.19 0.85
N SER A 208 8.02 3.05 1.18
CA SER A 208 6.86 2.65 1.99
C SER A 208 6.05 1.54 1.31
N ARG A 209 5.33 0.77 2.14
CA ARG A 209 4.40 -0.27 1.69
C ARG A 209 3.06 0.32 1.25
N ASP A 210 2.75 1.55 1.69
CA ASP A 210 1.49 2.22 1.41
C ASP A 210 1.39 2.62 -0.07
N ALA A 211 0.23 2.37 -0.66
CA ALA A 211 -0.04 2.78 -2.04
C ALA A 211 0.11 4.30 -2.18
N ALA A 212 0.72 4.75 -3.28
CA ALA A 212 0.89 6.17 -3.60
C ALA A 212 -0.18 6.65 -4.59
N VAL A 213 -0.70 7.86 -4.37
CA VAL A 213 -1.61 8.56 -5.28
C VAL A 213 -0.86 9.73 -5.91
N VAL A 214 -0.81 9.76 -7.24
CA VAL A 214 -0.34 10.93 -7.99
C VAL A 214 -1.51 11.88 -8.22
N LEU A 215 -1.44 13.06 -7.63
CA LEU A 215 -2.49 14.08 -7.66
C LEU A 215 -2.61 14.71 -9.07
N PRO A 216 -3.75 15.35 -9.41
CA PRO A 216 -3.93 16.03 -10.70
C PRO A 216 -2.87 17.10 -11.00
N CYS A 217 -2.25 17.67 -9.96
CA CYS A 217 -1.17 18.65 -10.05
C CYS A 217 0.24 18.06 -10.21
N GLY A 218 0.37 16.73 -10.18
CA GLY A 218 1.63 16.01 -10.41
C GLY A 218 2.36 15.52 -9.16
N HIS A 219 2.12 16.13 -7.99
CA HIS A 219 2.72 15.67 -6.74
C HIS A 219 2.12 14.34 -6.29
N ALA A 220 2.92 13.48 -5.64
CA ALA A 220 2.42 12.26 -5.01
C ALA A 220 2.29 12.41 -3.49
N ILE A 221 1.37 11.64 -2.90
CA ILE A 221 1.21 11.40 -1.45
C ILE A 221 0.71 9.96 -1.25
N HIS A 222 0.85 9.38 -0.05
CA HIS A 222 0.24 8.07 0.24
C HIS A 222 -1.29 8.13 0.18
N GLN A 223 -1.93 7.03 -0.22
CA GLN A 223 -3.38 6.86 -0.29
C GLN A 223 -4.04 7.10 1.07
N ALA A 224 -3.42 6.65 2.17
CA ALA A 224 -3.88 6.93 3.52
C ALA A 224 -3.88 8.44 3.83
N CYS A 225 -2.81 9.15 3.46
CA CYS A 225 -2.68 10.60 3.62
C CYS A 225 -3.68 11.37 2.73
N PHE A 226 -3.93 10.92 1.50
CA PHE A 226 -4.98 11.46 0.63
C PHE A 226 -6.36 11.29 1.27
N ASN A 227 -6.72 10.06 1.67
CA ASN A 227 -8.01 9.74 2.28
C ASN A 227 -8.26 10.57 3.55
N SER A 228 -7.25 10.65 4.44
CA SER A 228 -7.31 11.46 5.67
C SER A 228 -7.50 12.95 5.37
N SER A 229 -6.84 13.48 4.33
CA SER A 229 -7.02 14.88 3.90
C SER A 229 -8.46 15.15 3.43
N ILE A 230 -9.00 14.25 2.58
CA ILE A 230 -10.37 14.35 2.08
C ILE A 230 -11.40 14.27 3.22
N GLN A 231 -11.21 13.36 4.18
CA GLN A 231 -12.06 13.24 5.38
C GLN A 231 -12.02 14.50 6.27
N GLN A 232 -10.90 15.22 6.28
CA GLN A 232 -10.75 16.50 6.98
C GLN A 232 -11.24 17.71 6.15
N ASN A 233 -11.93 17.50 5.02
CA ASN A 233 -12.35 18.52 4.06
C ASN A 233 -11.19 19.36 3.47
N LYS A 234 -9.97 18.80 3.43
CA LYS A 234 -8.78 19.41 2.83
C LYS A 234 -8.59 18.87 1.41
N TYR A 235 -9.11 19.60 0.44
CA TYR A 235 -9.15 19.19 -0.98
C TYR A 235 -8.00 19.74 -1.84
N THR A 236 -7.11 20.56 -1.28
CA THR A 236 -6.00 21.18 -2.01
C THR A 236 -4.65 20.55 -1.66
N CYS A 237 -3.76 20.47 -2.65
CA CYS A 237 -2.42 19.92 -2.49
C CYS A 237 -1.59 20.81 -1.55
N PRO A 238 -0.98 20.29 -0.47
CA PRO A 238 -0.17 21.10 0.46
C PRO A 238 1.00 21.83 -0.21
N LEU A 239 1.56 21.28 -1.29
CA LEU A 239 2.75 21.79 -1.97
C LEU A 239 2.45 22.94 -2.94
N CYS A 240 1.37 22.86 -3.72
CA CYS A 240 1.06 23.84 -4.78
C CYS A 240 -0.36 24.43 -4.74
N ARG A 241 -1.17 24.05 -3.75
CA ARG A 241 -2.56 24.52 -3.51
C ARG A 241 -3.58 24.23 -4.63
N LYS A 242 -3.20 23.58 -5.73
CA LYS A 242 -4.13 23.07 -6.75
C LYS A 242 -5.04 21.97 -6.17
N MET A 243 -6.23 21.77 -6.73
CA MET A 243 -7.17 20.74 -6.29
C MET A 243 -6.59 19.32 -6.43
N MET A 244 -6.84 18.49 -5.42
CA MET A 244 -6.45 17.08 -5.37
C MET A 244 -7.45 16.15 -6.08
N ILE A 245 -8.67 16.64 -6.33
CA ILE A 245 -9.75 15.95 -7.04
C ILE A 245 -9.94 16.54 -8.45
N LYS A 246 -10.47 15.74 -9.38
CA LYS A 246 -10.74 16.12 -10.78
C LYS A 246 -12.01 15.42 -11.29
N GLY A 247 -12.54 15.87 -12.43
CA GLY A 247 -13.73 15.29 -13.06
C GLY A 247 -14.98 15.42 -12.20
N GLU A 248 -15.86 14.42 -12.24
CA GLU A 248 -17.20 14.46 -11.61
C GLU A 248 -17.18 14.90 -10.14
N ALA A 249 -16.21 14.46 -9.33
CA ALA A 249 -16.09 14.84 -7.93
C ALA A 249 -15.83 16.35 -7.74
N LEU A 250 -15.00 16.95 -8.62
CA LEU A 250 -14.75 18.39 -8.63
C LEU A 250 -15.97 19.15 -9.16
N ASP A 251 -16.65 18.62 -10.18
CA ASP A 251 -17.86 19.22 -10.75
C ASP A 251 -19.03 19.22 -9.76
N MET A 252 -19.20 18.15 -8.98
CA MET A 252 -20.19 18.08 -7.90
C MET A 252 -19.89 19.13 -6.82
N MET A 253 -18.62 19.30 -6.43
CA MET A 253 -18.22 20.33 -5.47
C MET A 253 -18.49 21.75 -6.01
N ASN A 254 -18.10 22.04 -7.26
CA ASN A 254 -18.37 23.35 -7.88
C ASN A 254 -19.88 23.62 -7.99
N LYS A 255 -20.70 22.62 -8.32
CA LYS A 255 -22.17 22.72 -8.31
C LYS A 255 -22.77 22.97 -6.92
N GLN A 256 -22.15 22.48 -5.85
CA GLN A 256 -22.57 22.80 -4.48
C GLN A 256 -22.32 24.28 -4.17
N TYR A 257 -21.15 24.83 -4.54
CA TYR A 257 -20.89 26.28 -4.42
C TYR A 257 -21.88 27.12 -5.24
N ASP A 258 -22.12 26.76 -6.50
CA ASP A 258 -23.11 27.42 -7.36
C ASP A 258 -24.49 27.49 -6.70
N LYS A 259 -24.99 26.34 -6.21
CA LYS A 259 -26.29 26.23 -5.55
C LYS A 259 -26.36 27.04 -4.25
N LEU A 260 -25.28 27.08 -3.47
CA LEU A 260 -25.23 27.89 -2.24
C LEU A 260 -25.26 29.39 -2.55
N ILE A 261 -24.61 29.83 -3.62
CA ILE A 261 -24.64 31.22 -4.08
C ILE A 261 -26.04 31.61 -4.57
N GLU A 262 -26.74 30.72 -5.28
CA GLU A 262 -28.13 30.92 -5.72
C GLU A 262 -29.11 31.03 -4.53
N ILE A 263 -28.96 30.20 -3.51
CA ILE A 263 -29.83 30.19 -2.31
C ILE A 263 -29.58 31.40 -1.40
N TYR A 264 -28.34 31.90 -1.34
CA TYR A 264 -27.94 32.98 -0.44
C TYR A 264 -27.36 34.19 -1.20
N PRO A 265 -28.16 34.88 -2.03
CA PRO A 265 -27.68 35.94 -2.91
C PRO A 265 -27.11 37.13 -2.11
N TYR A 266 -25.88 37.53 -2.43
CA TYR A 266 -25.26 38.72 -1.88
C TYR A 266 -25.76 39.99 -2.59
N SER A 267 -26.27 40.96 -1.83
CA SER A 267 -26.98 42.14 -2.37
C SER A 267 -26.08 43.23 -2.94
N GLU A 268 -24.78 43.22 -2.63
CA GLU A 268 -23.84 44.24 -3.07
C GLU A 268 -23.10 43.78 -4.33
N ASN A 269 -23.26 44.52 -5.43
CA ASN A 269 -22.58 44.23 -6.70
C ASN A 269 -21.13 44.75 -6.66
N ILE A 270 -20.31 44.11 -5.83
CA ILE A 270 -18.89 44.39 -5.65
C ILE A 270 -18.09 43.43 -6.54
N SER A 271 -17.00 43.93 -7.12
CA SER A 271 -16.01 43.11 -7.83
C SER A 271 -14.82 42.75 -6.94
N ALA A 272 -14.20 41.60 -7.21
CA ALA A 272 -12.97 41.15 -6.57
C ALA A 272 -11.93 40.73 -7.61
N GLN A 273 -10.68 41.15 -7.38
CA GLN A 273 -9.53 40.73 -8.19
C GLN A 273 -9.00 39.40 -7.64
N ILE A 274 -8.97 38.35 -8.47
CA ILE A 274 -8.59 36.99 -8.06
C ILE A 274 -7.43 36.41 -8.86
N SER A 275 -6.75 35.43 -8.26
CA SER A 275 -5.90 34.45 -8.95
C SER A 275 -6.48 33.06 -8.71
N CYS A 276 -6.68 32.26 -9.75
CA CYS A 276 -7.04 30.85 -9.61
C CYS A 276 -5.79 30.01 -9.37
N ASN A 277 -5.82 29.10 -8.40
CA ASN A 277 -4.73 28.16 -8.15
C ASN A 277 -4.68 27.07 -9.24
N ASP A 278 -5.83 26.61 -9.73
CA ASP A 278 -5.89 25.46 -10.65
C ASP A 278 -5.46 25.82 -12.08
N CYS A 279 -6.09 26.84 -12.68
CA CYS A 279 -5.91 27.23 -14.08
C CYS A 279 -5.12 28.54 -14.29
N GLU A 280 -4.57 29.13 -13.22
CA GLU A 280 -3.71 30.32 -13.24
C GLU A 280 -4.36 31.61 -13.79
N TYR A 281 -5.67 31.57 -14.10
CA TYR A 281 -6.48 32.72 -14.46
C TYR A 281 -6.36 33.84 -13.43
N LYS A 282 -6.15 35.07 -13.92
CA LYS A 282 -6.18 36.30 -13.13
C LYS A 282 -7.17 37.26 -13.76
N GLY A 283 -8.02 37.86 -12.95
CA GLY A 283 -9.02 38.79 -13.45
C GLY A 283 -10.02 39.23 -12.39
N GLU A 284 -11.00 40.00 -12.85
CA GLU A 284 -12.08 40.53 -12.03
C GLU A 284 -13.29 39.59 -12.08
N VAL A 285 -13.86 39.29 -10.91
CA VAL A 285 -15.07 38.46 -10.78
C VAL A 285 -16.05 39.13 -9.81
N VAL A 286 -17.33 38.75 -9.89
CA VAL A 286 -18.33 39.17 -8.89
C VAL A 286 -17.95 38.60 -7.53
N PHE A 287 -17.94 39.45 -6.50
CA PHE A 287 -17.66 39.03 -5.14
C PHE A 287 -18.86 38.30 -4.53
N HIS A 288 -18.60 37.16 -3.89
CA HIS A 288 -19.58 36.48 -3.06
C HIS A 288 -18.91 35.92 -1.80
N PRO A 289 -19.48 36.10 -0.59
CA PRO A 289 -18.88 35.61 0.66
C PRO A 289 -18.64 34.09 0.71
N ILE A 290 -19.44 33.32 -0.04
CA ILE A 290 -19.37 31.85 -0.08
C ILE A 290 -18.21 31.34 -0.96
N GLY A 291 -17.83 32.09 -1.99
CA GLY A 291 -16.76 31.66 -2.90
C GLY A 291 -16.66 32.54 -4.15
N LEU A 292 -15.43 32.73 -4.64
CA LEU A 292 -15.14 33.56 -5.81
C LEU A 292 -14.95 32.67 -7.03
N LYS A 293 -16.00 32.55 -7.86
CA LYS A 293 -15.99 31.68 -9.04
C LYS A 293 -14.97 32.14 -10.07
N CYS A 294 -14.09 31.26 -10.51
CA CYS A 294 -13.07 31.56 -11.51
C CYS A 294 -13.69 31.77 -12.91
N GLY A 295 -13.44 32.93 -13.52
CA GLY A 295 -13.85 33.20 -14.92
C GLY A 295 -13.17 32.32 -15.99
N GLY A 296 -12.04 31.69 -15.66
CA GLY A 296 -11.34 30.73 -16.54
C GLY A 296 -11.94 29.31 -16.50
N CYS A 297 -11.76 28.58 -15.38
CA CYS A 297 -12.18 27.17 -15.26
C CYS A 297 -13.56 26.95 -14.61
N GLY A 298 -14.26 27.99 -14.16
CA GLY A 298 -15.52 27.87 -13.42
C GLY A 298 -15.41 27.33 -11.99
N GLY A 299 -14.22 26.93 -11.53
CA GLY A 299 -13.98 26.42 -10.18
C GLY A 299 -13.80 27.50 -9.10
N TYR A 300 -13.79 27.06 -7.83
CA TYR A 300 -13.77 27.93 -6.65
C TYR A 300 -12.42 28.00 -5.90
N ASN A 301 -11.38 27.30 -6.36
CA ASN A 301 -10.05 27.34 -5.77
C ASN A 301 -9.29 28.62 -6.17
N THR A 302 -9.70 29.75 -5.61
CA THR A 302 -9.22 31.09 -5.95
C THR A 302 -8.75 31.87 -4.72
N ILE A 303 -7.82 32.79 -4.93
CA ILE A 303 -7.25 33.67 -3.90
C ILE A 303 -7.50 35.13 -4.31
N LYS A 304 -8.04 35.94 -3.40
CA LYS A 304 -8.21 37.38 -3.59
C LYS A 304 -6.84 38.09 -3.56
N ILE A 305 -6.54 38.89 -4.58
CA ILE A 305 -5.23 39.57 -4.74
C ILE A 305 -5.20 40.94 -4.03
N LYS A 306 -6.36 41.56 -3.80
CA LYS A 306 -6.55 42.88 -3.15
C LYS A 306 -7.87 42.87 -2.40
#